data_AF-A0A9X8VMG8-F1
#
_entry.id   AF-A0A9X8VMG8-F1
#
_cell.length_a   1.000
_cell.length_b   1.000
_cell.length_c   1.000
_cell.angle_alpha   90.00
_cell.angle_beta   90.00
_cell.angle_gamma   90.00
#
_symmetry.space_group_name_H-M   'P 1'
#
loop_
_entity.id
_entity.type
_entity.pdbx_description
1 polymer ?
#
loop_
_entity_poly.entity_id
_entity_poly.type
_entity_poly.pdbx_seq_one_letter_code
_entity_poly.pdbx_strand_id
1 'polypeptide(L)'
;YTATDEWLAGWAALKGVFRKPATAATGPEVSFTGTVGRSIPAGSRLNRSDGYTYQLDNAVTLGQGGTGKGSITAVLPDPGNDPTGGGAAGNAEAGTLLTLDVAIAGVQSQVTAVQAITGGADIEKQEDFRARMLLAYQETAQGGNDEDYEGWALEVPGITRAWVVRRLMGAGTVGIYIMCDG
;
A
#
# COMPACT_ATOMS: atom_id res chain seq x y z
N TYR A 1 10.73 -10.13 25.28
CA TYR A 1 9.76 -9.88 24.21
C TYR A 1 9.49 -11.21 23.51
N THR A 2 8.37 -11.88 23.81
CA THR A 2 8.09 -13.22 23.23
C THR A 2 6.66 -13.37 22.72
N ALA A 3 5.82 -12.35 22.88
CA ALA A 3 4.46 -12.36 22.37
C ALA A 3 4.46 -12.39 20.83
N THR A 4 3.54 -13.19 20.26
CA THR A 4 3.29 -13.34 18.82
C THR A 4 1.80 -13.12 18.54
N ASP A 5 1.48 -12.91 17.27
CA ASP A 5 0.12 -12.92 16.72
C ASP A 5 -0.84 -12.01 17.48
N GLU A 6 -1.99 -12.53 17.92
CA GLU A 6 -3.02 -11.76 18.64
C GLU A 6 -2.49 -11.14 19.93
N TRP A 7 -1.59 -11.82 20.65
CA TRP A 7 -1.00 -11.28 21.87
C TRP A 7 -0.11 -10.07 21.58
N LEU A 8 0.70 -10.14 20.52
CA LEU A 8 1.50 -9.00 20.08
C LEU A 8 0.60 -7.83 19.63
N ALA A 9 -0.47 -8.14 18.90
CA ALA A 9 -1.45 -7.15 18.47
C ALA A 9 -2.15 -6.46 19.66
N GLY A 10 -2.48 -7.22 20.70
CA GLY A 10 -3.06 -6.69 21.94
C GLY A 10 -2.13 -5.69 22.63
N TRP A 11 -0.85 -6.03 22.79
CA TRP A 11 0.15 -5.12 23.36
C TRP A 11 0.34 -3.85 22.53
N ALA A 12 0.37 -3.98 21.21
CA ALA A 12 0.53 -2.86 20.29
C ALA A 12 -0.70 -1.94 20.26
N ALA A 13 -1.90 -2.50 20.35
CA ALA A 13 -3.16 -1.74 20.39
C ALA A 13 -3.25 -0.82 21.61
N LEU A 14 -2.68 -1.21 22.77
CA LEU A 14 -2.61 -0.34 23.96
C LEU A 14 -1.82 0.96 23.72
N LYS A 15 -0.99 1.01 22.67
CA LYS A 15 -0.22 2.18 22.24
C LYS A 15 -0.68 2.72 20.87
N GLY A 16 -1.86 2.32 20.38
CA GLY A 16 -2.40 2.77 19.10
C GLY A 16 -1.62 2.28 17.88
N VAL A 17 -0.77 1.27 18.03
CA VAL A 17 0.02 0.70 16.93
C VAL A 17 -0.72 -0.51 16.37
N PHE A 18 -1.16 -0.40 15.12
CA PHE A 18 -1.81 -1.49 14.40
C PHE A 18 -0.90 -2.05 13.31
N ARG A 19 -1.02 -3.35 13.04
CA ARG A 19 -0.26 -4.03 11.98
C ARG A 19 -0.75 -3.54 10.62
N LYS A 20 0.18 -3.19 9.73
CA LYS A 20 -0.21 -2.73 8.39
C LYS A 20 -0.76 -3.91 7.58
N PRO A 21 -1.95 -3.77 6.96
CA PRO A 21 -2.53 -4.84 6.15
C PRO A 21 -1.76 -5.02 4.84
N ALA A 22 -2.04 -6.11 4.13
CA ALA A 22 -1.59 -6.26 2.75
C ALA A 22 -2.30 -5.25 1.84
N THR A 23 -1.60 -4.79 0.80
CA THR A 23 -2.13 -3.88 -0.22
C THR A 23 -2.17 -4.58 -1.56
N ALA A 24 -3.28 -4.43 -2.28
CA ALA A 24 -3.43 -4.95 -3.63
C ALA A 24 -2.59 -4.17 -4.64
N ALA A 25 -1.90 -4.89 -5.53
CA ALA A 25 -1.23 -4.26 -6.66
C ALA A 25 -2.26 -3.67 -7.64
N THR A 26 -1.91 -2.56 -8.27
CA THR A 26 -2.74 -1.87 -9.26
C THR A 26 -1.99 -1.77 -10.59
N GLY A 27 -2.69 -2.07 -11.67
CA GLY A 27 -2.22 -1.91 -13.04
C GLY A 27 -2.94 -0.73 -13.67
N PRO A 28 -2.29 0.43 -13.88
CA PRO A 28 -2.97 1.63 -14.34
C PRO A 28 -3.45 1.52 -15.79
N GLU A 29 -2.80 0.65 -16.59
CA GLU A 29 -3.17 0.47 -17.99
C GLU A 29 -2.93 -0.97 -18.46
N VAL A 30 -4.02 -1.65 -18.81
CA VAL A 30 -4.04 -2.90 -19.57
C VAL A 30 -4.75 -2.69 -20.91
N SER A 31 -4.29 -3.37 -21.95
CA SER A 31 -4.82 -3.27 -23.31
C SER A 31 -5.63 -4.50 -23.68
N PHE A 32 -6.88 -4.27 -24.09
CA PHE A 32 -7.79 -5.24 -24.66
C PHE A 32 -7.85 -5.07 -26.17
N THR A 33 -8.07 -6.17 -26.89
CA THR A 33 -8.25 -6.17 -28.34
C THR A 33 -9.46 -7.01 -28.75
N GLY A 34 -10.08 -6.71 -29.88
CA GLY A 34 -11.28 -7.40 -30.34
C GLY A 34 -12.07 -6.63 -31.41
N THR A 35 -13.36 -6.92 -31.50
CA THR A 35 -14.28 -6.26 -32.42
C THR A 35 -14.68 -4.87 -31.89
N VAL A 36 -14.65 -3.88 -32.77
CA VAL A 36 -15.06 -2.50 -32.48
C VAL A 36 -16.46 -2.47 -31.86
N GLY A 37 -16.63 -1.66 -30.81
CA GLY A 37 -17.90 -1.44 -30.13
C GLY A 37 -18.27 -2.50 -29.08
N ARG A 38 -17.45 -3.55 -28.89
CA ARG A 38 -17.66 -4.51 -27.79
C ARG A 38 -17.22 -3.90 -26.47
N SER A 39 -17.93 -4.27 -25.40
CA SER A 39 -17.66 -3.80 -24.04
C SER A 39 -17.25 -4.96 -23.14
N ILE A 40 -16.23 -4.72 -22.31
CA ILE A 40 -15.77 -5.55 -21.22
C ILE A 40 -16.32 -4.92 -19.93
N PRO A 41 -17.19 -5.61 -19.16
CA PRO A 41 -17.79 -5.02 -17.98
C PRO A 41 -16.78 -4.88 -16.84
N ALA A 42 -16.98 -3.86 -15.99
CA ALA A 42 -16.29 -3.76 -14.70
C ALA A 42 -16.49 -5.04 -13.90
N GLY A 43 -15.47 -5.46 -13.14
CA GLY A 43 -15.51 -6.71 -12.40
C GLY A 43 -15.03 -7.94 -13.17
N SER A 44 -14.76 -7.82 -14.48
CA SER A 44 -14.19 -8.92 -15.27
C SER A 44 -12.86 -9.41 -14.67
N ARG A 45 -12.72 -10.72 -14.52
CA ARG A 45 -11.54 -11.36 -13.93
C ARG A 45 -10.47 -11.64 -14.99
N LEU A 46 -9.24 -11.38 -14.62
CA LEU A 46 -8.04 -11.57 -15.44
C LEU A 46 -7.05 -12.44 -14.67
N ASN A 47 -6.61 -13.53 -15.30
CA ASN A 47 -5.69 -14.50 -14.71
C ASN A 47 -4.30 -14.33 -15.32
N ARG A 48 -3.28 -14.21 -14.47
CA ARG A 48 -1.88 -14.37 -14.86
C ARG A 48 -1.53 -15.85 -14.95
N SER A 49 -0.46 -16.19 -15.66
CA SER A 49 -0.02 -17.57 -15.93
C SER A 49 0.24 -18.42 -14.67
N ASP A 50 0.53 -17.80 -13.54
CA ASP A 50 0.76 -18.46 -12.25
C ASP A 50 -0.49 -18.57 -11.37
N GLY A 51 -1.66 -18.19 -11.89
CA GLY A 51 -2.93 -18.24 -11.19
C GLY A 51 -3.26 -17.00 -10.37
N TYR A 52 -2.39 -15.98 -10.32
CA TYR A 52 -2.72 -14.72 -9.66
C TYR A 52 -3.82 -13.99 -10.43
N THR A 53 -4.84 -13.50 -9.72
CA THR A 53 -6.02 -12.90 -10.36
C THR A 53 -6.13 -11.40 -10.13
N TYR A 54 -6.65 -10.71 -11.13
CA TYR A 54 -6.93 -9.28 -11.14
C TYR A 54 -8.38 -9.05 -11.54
N GLN A 55 -8.91 -7.90 -11.18
CA GLN A 55 -10.25 -7.46 -11.51
C GLN A 55 -10.18 -6.14 -12.26
N LEU A 56 -10.95 -6.03 -13.35
CA LEU A 56 -11.10 -4.78 -14.08
C LEU A 56 -11.91 -3.76 -13.27
N ASP A 57 -11.37 -2.56 -13.06
CA ASP A 57 -11.99 -1.55 -12.18
C ASP A 57 -13.23 -0.91 -12.81
N ASN A 58 -13.14 -0.57 -14.10
CA ASN A 58 -14.17 0.13 -14.85
C ASN A 58 -14.42 -0.56 -16.19
N ALA A 59 -15.64 -0.45 -16.71
CA ALA A 59 -15.96 -1.04 -18.01
C ALA A 59 -15.13 -0.42 -19.13
N VAL A 60 -14.64 -1.25 -20.05
CA VAL A 60 -13.84 -0.82 -21.21
C VAL A 60 -14.64 -1.09 -22.48
N THR A 61 -14.74 -0.10 -23.36
CA THR A 61 -15.33 -0.29 -24.70
C THR A 61 -14.24 -0.22 -25.75
N LEU A 62 -14.21 -1.20 -26.66
CA LEU A 62 -13.24 -1.25 -27.75
C LEU A 62 -13.56 -0.19 -28.80
N GLY A 63 -12.66 0.78 -28.94
CA GLY A 63 -12.79 1.90 -29.87
C GLY A 63 -12.49 1.52 -31.33
N GLN A 64 -12.31 2.53 -32.18
CA GLN A 64 -11.83 2.31 -33.55
C GLN A 64 -10.46 1.61 -33.52
N GLY A 65 -10.26 0.64 -34.41
CA GLY A 65 -9.10 -0.25 -34.38
C GLY A 65 -9.25 -1.46 -33.46
N GLY A 66 -10.38 -1.59 -32.76
CA GLY A 66 -10.70 -2.77 -31.97
C GLY A 66 -9.91 -2.85 -30.67
N THR A 67 -9.38 -1.74 -30.16
CA THR A 67 -8.57 -1.69 -28.94
C THR A 67 -9.28 -0.89 -27.84
N GLY A 68 -9.00 -1.24 -26.58
CA GLY A 68 -9.51 -0.52 -25.42
C GLY A 68 -8.53 -0.63 -24.26
N LYS A 69 -8.48 0.40 -23.42
CA LYS A 69 -7.60 0.45 -22.26
C LYS A 69 -8.41 0.55 -20.98
N GLY A 70 -7.96 -0.12 -19.92
CA GLY A 70 -8.57 -0.05 -18.60
C GLY A 70 -7.53 -0.21 -17.49
N SER A 71 -7.95 0.07 -16.25
CA SER A 71 -7.16 -0.18 -15.05
C SER A 71 -7.65 -1.44 -14.34
N ILE A 72 -6.72 -2.13 -13.68
CA ILE A 72 -7.00 -3.36 -12.95
C ILE A 72 -6.48 -3.28 -11.52
N THR A 73 -7.16 -3.96 -10.61
CA THR A 73 -6.72 -4.15 -9.23
C THR A 73 -6.55 -5.64 -8.93
N ALA A 74 -5.44 -5.99 -8.30
CA ALA A 74 -5.15 -7.36 -7.87
C ALA A 74 -6.18 -7.82 -6.82
N VAL A 75 -6.57 -9.08 -6.91
CA VAL A 75 -7.46 -9.70 -5.93
C VAL A 75 -6.57 -10.35 -4.90
N LEU A 76 -6.60 -9.85 -3.67
CA LEU A 76 -5.84 -10.44 -2.58
C LEU A 76 -6.38 -11.84 -2.26
N PRO A 77 -5.51 -12.84 -2.05
CA PRO A 77 -5.89 -14.16 -1.56
C PRO A 77 -6.62 -14.07 -0.21
N ASP A 78 -7.36 -15.13 0.10
CA ASP A 78 -7.91 -15.32 1.45
C ASP A 78 -6.75 -15.41 2.47
N PRO A 79 -6.75 -14.59 3.54
CA PRO A 79 -5.74 -14.66 4.61
C PRO A 79 -5.61 -16.03 5.27
N GLY A 80 -6.64 -16.88 5.22
CA GLY A 80 -6.59 -18.25 5.71
C GLY A 80 -5.78 -19.20 4.83
N ASN A 81 -5.63 -18.88 3.53
CA ASN A 81 -4.83 -19.65 2.58
C ASN A 81 -3.42 -19.07 2.41
N ASP A 82 -3.29 -17.74 2.50
CA ASP A 82 -2.01 -17.05 2.44
C ASP A 82 -1.86 -16.06 3.62
N PRO A 83 -1.10 -16.42 4.67
CA PRO A 83 -0.92 -15.57 5.84
C PRO A 83 -0.07 -14.32 5.54
N THR A 84 0.58 -14.24 4.37
CA THR A 84 1.25 -13.01 3.92
C THR A 84 0.26 -12.01 3.31
N GLY A 85 -0.96 -12.44 2.99
CA GLY A 85 -1.95 -11.66 2.25
C GLY A 85 -1.64 -11.52 0.76
N GLY A 86 -0.52 -12.05 0.26
CA GLY A 86 -0.19 -12.20 -1.16
C GLY A 86 0.00 -10.92 -1.96
N GLY A 87 -0.13 -9.74 -1.35
CA GLY A 87 -0.15 -8.46 -2.06
C GLY A 87 1.09 -8.22 -2.92
N ALA A 88 2.28 -8.58 -2.43
CA ALA A 88 3.52 -8.42 -3.19
C ALA A 88 3.58 -9.35 -4.43
N ALA A 89 2.99 -10.54 -4.34
CA ALA A 89 2.92 -11.47 -5.47
C ALA A 89 2.01 -10.96 -6.60
N GLY A 90 1.10 -10.02 -6.31
CA GLY A 90 0.28 -9.36 -7.33
C GLY A 90 1.05 -8.41 -8.25
N ASN A 91 2.30 -8.03 -7.93
CA ASN A 91 3.11 -7.17 -8.79
C ASN A 91 3.57 -7.90 -10.05
N ALA A 92 3.67 -7.18 -11.18
CA ALA A 92 4.10 -7.73 -12.45
C ALA A 92 4.73 -6.66 -13.35
N GLU A 93 5.68 -7.05 -14.19
CA GLU A 93 6.34 -6.14 -15.13
C GLU A 93 5.40 -5.70 -16.26
N ALA A 94 5.71 -4.57 -16.88
CA ALA A 94 5.07 -4.17 -18.13
C ALA A 94 5.28 -5.24 -19.21
N GLY A 95 4.27 -5.46 -20.05
CA GLY A 95 4.23 -6.54 -21.04
C GLY A 95 3.73 -7.87 -20.50
N THR A 96 3.44 -8.00 -19.20
CA THR A 96 2.84 -9.22 -18.64
C THR A 96 1.52 -9.54 -19.32
N LEU A 97 1.37 -10.80 -19.73
CA LEU A 97 0.16 -11.31 -20.36
C LEU A 97 -0.81 -11.82 -19.30
N LEU A 98 -2.06 -11.39 -19.43
CA LEU A 98 -3.20 -11.81 -18.63
C LEU A 98 -4.23 -12.46 -19.54
N THR A 99 -5.08 -13.30 -18.97
CA THR A 99 -6.14 -14.00 -19.69
C THR A 99 -7.50 -13.72 -19.06
N LEU A 100 -8.49 -13.33 -19.84
CA LEU A 100 -9.88 -13.23 -19.38
C LEU A 100 -10.36 -14.59 -18.87
N ASP A 101 -10.82 -14.61 -17.62
CA ASP A 101 -11.35 -15.80 -16.96
C ASP A 101 -12.63 -16.29 -17.65
N VAL A 102 -13.52 -15.35 -18.00
CA VAL A 102 -14.73 -15.60 -18.77
C VAL A 102 -14.56 -14.99 -20.17
N ALA A 103 -14.64 -15.83 -21.19
CA ALA A 103 -14.56 -15.37 -22.58
C ALA A 103 -15.74 -14.44 -22.93
N ILE A 104 -15.43 -13.30 -23.55
CA ILE A 104 -16.44 -12.34 -24.01
C ILE A 104 -16.47 -12.41 -25.54
N ALA A 105 -17.63 -12.73 -26.11
CA ALA A 105 -17.77 -12.85 -27.56
C ALA A 105 -17.31 -11.57 -28.28
N GLY A 106 -16.39 -11.71 -29.24
CA GLY A 106 -15.80 -10.59 -29.97
C GLY A 106 -14.67 -9.86 -29.24
N VAL A 107 -14.17 -10.36 -28.12
CA VAL A 107 -12.98 -9.83 -27.41
C VAL A 107 -11.93 -10.94 -27.36
N GLN A 108 -10.67 -10.60 -27.62
CA GLN A 108 -9.55 -11.53 -27.46
C GLN A 108 -9.37 -11.84 -25.96
N SER A 109 -9.20 -13.12 -25.63
CA SER A 109 -9.00 -13.53 -24.23
C SER A 109 -7.67 -13.04 -23.66
N GLN A 110 -6.65 -12.83 -24.50
CA GLN A 110 -5.35 -12.34 -24.06
C GLN A 110 -5.37 -10.81 -23.91
N VAL A 111 -4.91 -10.35 -22.76
CA VAL A 111 -4.84 -8.95 -22.35
C VAL A 111 -3.39 -8.66 -21.95
N THR A 112 -2.88 -7.48 -22.30
CA THR A 112 -1.48 -7.11 -22.00
C THR A 112 -1.45 -5.98 -20.99
N ALA A 113 -0.71 -6.13 -19.90
CA ALA A 113 -0.38 -5.02 -19.01
C ALA A 113 0.58 -4.08 -19.74
N VAL A 114 0.10 -2.90 -20.18
CA VAL A 114 0.93 -1.96 -20.94
C VAL A 114 1.95 -1.28 -20.02
N GLN A 115 1.54 -1.04 -18.78
CA GLN A 115 2.40 -0.56 -17.70
C GLN A 115 2.57 -1.66 -16.64
N ALA A 116 3.61 -1.53 -15.83
CA ALA A 116 3.84 -2.45 -14.72
C ALA A 116 2.69 -2.38 -13.71
N ILE A 117 2.33 -3.54 -13.16
CA ILE A 117 1.38 -3.67 -12.06
C ILE A 117 2.19 -3.55 -10.76
N THR A 118 1.92 -2.52 -9.97
CA THR A 118 2.76 -2.14 -8.82
C THR A 118 1.93 -1.73 -7.61
N GLY A 119 2.60 -1.45 -6.49
CA GLY A 119 1.95 -1.03 -5.23
C GLY A 119 1.43 -2.19 -4.38
N GLY A 120 1.59 -3.43 -4.85
CA GLY A 120 1.28 -4.62 -4.08
C GLY A 120 2.29 -4.84 -2.96
N ALA A 121 1.81 -5.06 -1.75
CA ALA A 121 2.64 -5.33 -0.58
C ALA A 121 1.98 -6.37 0.33
N ASP A 122 2.78 -7.28 0.88
CA ASP A 122 2.31 -8.25 1.86
C ASP A 122 1.97 -7.54 3.18
N ILE A 123 1.21 -8.24 4.03
CA ILE A 123 0.98 -7.82 5.41
C ILE A 123 2.33 -7.65 6.11
N GLU A 124 2.44 -6.60 6.91
CA GLU A 124 3.67 -6.26 7.62
C GLU A 124 4.21 -7.45 8.43
N LYS A 125 5.52 -7.70 8.42
CA LYS A 125 6.09 -8.82 9.18
C LYS A 125 5.96 -8.59 10.68
N GLN A 126 5.83 -9.67 11.45
CA GLN A 126 5.68 -9.59 12.90
C GLN A 126 6.87 -8.87 13.57
N GLU A 127 8.08 -9.05 13.06
CA GLU A 127 9.28 -8.40 13.59
C GLU A 127 9.23 -6.87 13.41
N ASP A 128 8.85 -6.41 12.21
CA ASP A 128 8.72 -4.98 11.91
C ASP A 128 7.60 -4.35 12.74
N PHE A 129 6.47 -5.06 12.87
CA PHE A 129 5.36 -4.64 13.72
C PHE A 129 5.77 -4.54 15.20
N ARG A 130 6.51 -5.53 15.70
CA ARG A 130 7.06 -5.53 17.07
C ARG A 130 8.02 -4.37 17.28
N ALA A 131 8.88 -4.08 16.31
CA ALA A 131 9.81 -2.95 16.40
C ALA A 131 9.05 -1.62 16.54
N ARG A 132 8.02 -1.37 15.73
CA ARG A 132 7.17 -0.17 15.85
C ARG A 132 6.43 -0.11 17.18
N MET A 133 5.91 -1.24 17.66
CA MET A 133 5.29 -1.31 18.99
C MET A 133 6.29 -0.92 20.08
N LEU A 134 7.48 -1.54 20.10
CA LEU A 134 8.50 -1.25 21.12
C LEU A 134 8.93 0.21 21.08
N LEU A 135 9.11 0.77 19.88
CA LEU A 135 9.39 2.18 19.70
C LEU A 135 8.29 3.05 20.33
N ALA A 136 7.01 2.78 20.06
CA ALA A 136 5.92 3.53 20.67
C ALA A 136 5.88 3.44 22.20
N TYR A 137 6.27 2.31 22.80
CA TYR A 137 6.40 2.19 24.27
C TYR A 137 7.61 2.93 24.82
N GLN A 138 8.72 2.96 24.07
CA GLN A 138 9.93 3.70 24.43
C GLN A 138 9.73 5.21 24.30
N GLU A 139 9.02 5.64 23.26
CA GLU A 139 8.52 7.00 23.03
C GLU A 139 7.32 7.26 23.95
N THR A 140 7.57 7.33 25.24
CA THR A 140 6.58 7.87 26.18
C THR A 140 6.61 9.38 26.03
N ALA A 141 5.55 9.95 25.47
CA ALA A 141 5.38 11.39 25.52
C ALA A 141 5.37 11.83 27.00
N GLN A 142 6.38 12.57 27.43
CA GLN A 142 6.58 12.90 28.84
C GLN A 142 5.92 14.24 29.22
N GLY A 143 5.01 14.73 28.38
CA GLY A 143 4.28 15.97 28.63
C GLY A 143 5.20 17.20 28.54
N GLY A 144 6.29 17.11 27.78
CA GLY A 144 7.28 18.17 27.60
C GLY A 144 8.71 17.76 27.95
N ASN A 145 9.15 16.54 27.60
CA ASN A 145 10.60 16.27 27.53
C ASN A 145 11.19 16.82 26.22
N ASP A 146 12.51 16.74 26.07
CA ASP A 146 13.17 17.28 24.88
C ASP A 146 12.71 16.57 23.58
N GLU A 147 12.45 15.25 23.64
CA GLU A 147 11.97 14.48 22.50
C GLU A 147 10.55 14.88 22.06
N ASP A 148 9.66 15.21 23.01
CA ASP A 148 8.30 15.71 22.73
C ASP A 148 8.34 17.00 21.90
N TYR A 149 9.15 17.97 22.36
CA TYR A 149 9.26 19.27 21.70
C TYR A 149 9.94 19.17 20.33
N GLU A 150 10.92 18.27 20.18
CA GLU A 150 11.54 17.99 18.89
C GLU A 150 10.54 17.35 17.92
N GLY A 151 9.80 16.33 18.38
CA GLY A 151 8.76 15.65 17.60
C GLY A 151 7.67 16.62 17.13
N TRP A 152 7.11 17.44 18.03
CA TRP A 152 6.09 18.44 17.67
C TRP A 152 6.59 19.48 16.67
N ALA A 153 7.86 19.87 16.74
CA ALA A 153 8.45 20.79 15.77
C ALA A 153 8.57 20.13 14.38
N LEU A 154 8.95 18.85 14.31
CA LEU A 154 9.09 18.12 13.04
C LEU A 154 7.76 17.78 12.36
N GLU A 155 6.64 17.82 13.08
CA GLU A 155 5.29 17.69 12.48
C GLU A 155 4.93 18.88 11.57
N VAL A 156 5.61 20.03 11.70
CA VAL A 156 5.34 21.22 10.88
C VAL A 156 6.02 21.09 9.50
N PRO A 157 5.28 21.14 8.38
CA PRO A 157 5.86 21.03 7.05
C PRO A 157 6.92 22.10 6.78
N GLY A 158 8.05 21.69 6.22
CA GLY A 158 9.19 22.56 5.93
C GLY A 158 10.22 22.65 7.05
N ILE A 159 9.99 22.02 8.21
CA ILE A 159 11.01 21.82 9.25
C ILE A 159 11.67 20.46 9.03
N THR A 160 12.99 20.45 8.85
CA THR A 160 13.76 19.23 8.55
C THR A 160 14.54 18.70 9.74
N ARG A 161 14.89 19.58 10.69
CA ARG A 161 15.62 19.27 11.93
C ARG A 161 15.17 20.21 13.04
N ALA A 162 15.17 19.72 14.27
CA ALA A 162 14.90 20.52 15.47
C ALA A 162 15.90 20.18 16.59
N TRP A 163 16.19 21.15 17.45
CA TRP A 163 17.04 20.97 18.63
C TRP A 163 16.42 21.68 19.82
N VAL A 164 16.28 20.96 20.93
CA VAL A 164 15.66 21.50 22.14
C VAL A 164 16.71 22.03 23.11
N VAL A 165 16.47 23.24 23.60
CA VAL A 165 17.30 23.92 24.61
C VAL A 165 16.43 24.29 25.79
N ARG A 166 16.74 23.68 26.94
CA ARG A 166 16.03 23.96 28.19
C ARG A 166 16.39 25.36 28.71
N ARG A 167 15.39 26.08 29.21
CA ARG A 167 15.51 27.38 29.90
C ARG A 167 16.09 28.50 29.02
N LEU A 168 15.82 28.48 27.72
CA LEU A 168 16.35 29.47 26.78
C LEU A 168 16.07 30.92 27.23
N MET A 169 14.90 31.18 27.81
CA MET A 169 14.47 32.48 28.35
C MET A 169 14.30 32.45 29.89
N GLY A 170 15.04 31.58 30.58
CA GLY A 170 14.97 31.42 32.03
C GLY A 170 14.12 30.23 32.49
N ALA A 171 13.95 30.09 33.81
CA ALA A 171 13.24 28.95 34.40
C ALA A 171 11.79 28.86 33.90
N GLY A 172 11.34 27.65 33.55
CA GLY A 172 9.99 27.41 33.02
C GLY A 172 9.84 27.60 31.50
N THR A 173 10.93 27.87 30.78
CA THR A 173 10.91 28.02 29.31
C THR A 173 11.62 26.87 28.61
N VAL A 174 11.16 26.56 27.40
CA VAL A 174 11.81 25.62 26.47
C VAL A 174 11.98 26.35 25.15
N GLY A 175 13.22 26.39 24.66
CA GLY A 175 13.54 26.91 23.34
C GLY A 175 13.69 25.76 22.35
N ILE A 176 13.26 25.98 21.11
CA ILE A 176 13.43 25.03 20.01
C ILE A 176 14.10 25.79 18.87
N TYR A 177 15.27 25.32 18.45
CA TYR A 177 15.90 25.75 17.20
C TYR A 177 15.48 24.82 16.08
N ILE A 178 15.18 25.38 14.91
CA ILE A 178 14.68 24.61 13.76
C ILE A 178 15.50 24.92 12.50
N MET A 179 15.59 23.93 11.62
CA MET A 179 16.14 24.07 10.27
C MET A 179 15.03 23.88 9.23
N CYS A 180 15.01 24.73 8.21
CA CYS A 180 14.09 24.63 7.08
C CYS A 180 14.87 24.59 5.76
N ASP A 181 15.40 23.43 5.41
CA ASP A 181 16.18 23.21 4.18
C ASP A 181 15.56 22.14 3.25
N GLY A 182 14.24 21.92 3.38
CA GLY A 182 13.43 21.02 2.55
C GLY A 182 12.71 21.72 1.42
#